data_AF-A0A2S7ITZ9-F1
#
_entry.id   AF-A0A2S7ITZ9-F1
#
_cell.length_a   1.000
_cell.length_b   1.000
_cell.length_c   1.000
_cell.angle_alpha   90.00
_cell.angle_beta   90.00
_cell.angle_gamma   90.00
#
_symmetry.space_group_name_H-M   'P 1'
#
loop_
_entity.id
_entity.type
_entity.pdbx_description
1 polymer ?
#
loop_
_entity_poly.entity_id
_entity_poly.type
_entity_poly.pdbx_seq_one_letter_code
_entity_poly.pdbx_strand_id
1 'polypeptide(L)'
;DIHFHHIAVPKHNQPAADQRLLDIVEHTGTEVVVLARYMQVLSDQLCQKMSGKLINIHHSFLPYFKGANPYKQAYERGVTLSGATAHYVPAELAEGPISAPDVARR
;
A
#
# COMPACT_ATOMS: atom_id res chain seq x y z
N ASP A 1 -7.16 -9.34 22.59
CA ASP A 1 -7.06 -10.34 21.53
C ASP A 1 -7.16 -9.62 20.18
N ILE A 2 -6.52 -10.11 19.12
CA ILE A 2 -6.54 -9.48 17.79
C ILE A 2 -7.07 -10.50 16.78
N HIS A 3 -8.17 -10.15 16.11
CA HIS A 3 -8.79 -11.02 15.11
C HIS A 3 -7.94 -11.10 13.84
N PHE A 4 -7.67 -12.32 13.37
CA PHE A 4 -6.96 -12.58 12.13
C PHE A 4 -7.93 -13.03 11.02
N HIS A 5 -7.88 -12.35 9.88
CA HIS A 5 -8.71 -12.67 8.71
C HIS A 5 -7.83 -13.09 7.53
N HIS A 6 -7.92 -14.35 7.11
CA HIS A 6 -7.31 -14.80 5.85
C HIS A 6 -8.30 -14.58 4.69
N ILE A 7 -7.93 -13.69 3.77
CA ILE A 7 -8.71 -13.40 2.55
C ILE A 7 -7.84 -13.74 1.34
N ALA A 8 -8.22 -14.78 0.61
CA ALA A 8 -7.56 -15.11 -0.64
C ALA A 8 -7.94 -14.09 -1.72
N VAL A 9 -6.96 -13.63 -2.49
CA VAL A 9 -7.15 -12.70 -3.62
C VAL A 9 -6.85 -13.43 -4.93
N PRO A 10 -7.81 -14.15 -5.51
CA PRO A 10 -7.62 -14.82 -6.80
C PRO A 10 -7.57 -13.80 -7.93
N LYS A 11 -6.67 -14.00 -8.90
CA LYS A 11 -6.51 -13.11 -10.07
C LYS A 11 -7.81 -12.89 -10.85
N HIS A 12 -8.70 -13.88 -10.87
CA HIS A 12 -9.97 -13.84 -11.61
C HIS A 12 -11.15 -13.28 -10.80
N ASN A 13 -10.98 -12.98 -9.51
CA ASN A 13 -12.07 -12.51 -8.66
C ASN A 13 -11.57 -11.63 -7.51
N GLN A 14 -10.81 -10.60 -7.86
CA GLN A 14 -10.40 -9.55 -6.92
C GLN A 14 -11.57 -8.78 -6.29
N PRO A 15 -12.67 -8.45 -7.00
CA PRO A 15 -13.77 -7.67 -6.42
C PRO A 15 -14.41 -8.32 -5.18
N ALA A 16 -14.51 -9.64 -5.14
CA ALA A 16 -15.03 -10.35 -3.97
C ALA A 16 -14.12 -10.22 -2.73
N ALA A 17 -12.81 -10.20 -2.95
CA ALA A 17 -11.84 -10.00 -1.88
C ALA A 17 -11.87 -8.57 -1.34
N ASP A 18 -11.99 -7.59 -2.25
CA ASP A 18 -12.10 -6.17 -1.88
C ASP A 18 -13.38 -5.88 -1.08
N GLN A 19 -14.52 -6.46 -1.49
CA GLN A 19 -15.76 -6.32 -0.73
C GLN A 19 -15.62 -6.91 0.67
N ARG A 20 -14.97 -8.08 0.81
CA ARG A 20 -14.74 -8.69 2.13
C ARG A 20 -13.84 -7.84 3.03
N LEU A 21 -12.82 -7.19 2.46
CA LEU A 21 -11.98 -6.24 3.20
C LEU A 21 -12.80 -5.03 3.67
N LEU A 22 -13.62 -4.47 2.80
CA LEU A 22 -14.49 -3.36 3.12
C LEU A 22 -15.50 -3.72 4.22
N ASP A 23 -16.15 -4.88 4.12
CA ASP A 23 -17.10 -5.35 5.12
C ASP A 23 -16.46 -5.42 6.51
N ILE A 24 -15.23 -5.95 6.61
CA ILE A 24 -14.51 -6.00 7.89
C ILE A 24 -14.25 -4.59 8.42
N VAL A 25 -13.80 -3.67 7.58
CA VAL A 25 -13.51 -2.28 7.98
C VAL A 25 -14.76 -1.57 8.46
N GLU A 26 -15.89 -1.75 7.77
CA GLU A 26 -17.18 -1.17 8.14
C GLU A 26 -17.72 -1.78 9.44
N HIS A 27 -17.75 -3.11 9.57
CA HIS A 27 -18.29 -3.79 10.75
C HIS A 27 -17.47 -3.53 12.02
N THR A 28 -16.16 -3.33 11.87
CA THR A 28 -15.28 -3.03 13.01
C THR A 28 -15.24 -1.54 13.37
N GLY A 29 -15.85 -0.66 12.55
CA GLY A 29 -15.74 0.78 12.73
C GLY A 29 -14.32 1.30 12.53
N THR A 30 -13.52 0.65 11.70
CA THR A 30 -12.09 0.98 11.52
C THR A 30 -11.90 2.39 10.95
N GLU A 31 -11.09 3.20 11.62
CA GLU A 31 -10.78 4.58 11.23
C GLU A 31 -9.50 4.68 10.39
N VAL A 32 -8.54 3.78 10.61
CA VAL A 32 -7.24 3.76 9.93
C VAL A 32 -6.87 2.35 9.50
N VAL A 33 -6.37 2.21 8.27
CA VAL A 33 -5.91 0.96 7.68
C VAL A 33 -4.46 1.08 7.27
N VAL A 34 -3.60 0.24 7.85
CA VAL A 34 -2.16 0.23 7.56
C VAL A 34 -1.84 -0.91 6.60
N LEU A 35 -1.37 -0.57 5.39
CA LEU A 35 -0.86 -1.51 4.40
C LEU A 35 0.59 -1.88 4.74
N ALA A 36 0.74 -2.72 5.77
CA ALA A 36 2.04 -3.16 6.26
C ALA A 36 2.65 -4.21 5.32
N ARG A 37 3.31 -3.76 4.25
CA ARG A 37 3.86 -4.64 3.19
C ARG A 37 2.77 -5.49 2.51
N TYR A 38 1.58 -4.91 2.36
CA TYR A 38 0.50 -5.52 1.59
C TYR A 38 0.85 -5.47 0.10
N MET A 39 1.01 -6.65 -0.52
CA MET A 39 1.58 -6.77 -1.87
C MET A 39 0.53 -6.77 -3.00
N GLN A 40 -0.77 -6.76 -2.66
CA GLN A 40 -1.81 -6.70 -3.68
C GLN A 40 -2.07 -5.24 -4.06
N VAL A 41 -2.25 -4.99 -5.36
CA VAL A 41 -2.73 -3.70 -5.85
C VAL A 41 -4.19 -3.56 -5.41
N LEU A 42 -4.55 -2.46 -4.74
CA LEU A 42 -5.94 -2.17 -4.40
C LEU A 42 -6.71 -1.75 -5.65
N SER A 43 -7.98 -2.15 -5.77
CA SER A 43 -8.83 -1.62 -6.84
C SER A 43 -9.16 -0.15 -6.60
N ASP A 44 -9.45 0.58 -7.68
CA ASP A 44 -9.83 1.99 -7.61
C ASP A 44 -11.08 2.19 -6.75
N GLN A 45 -12.05 1.28 -6.85
CA GLN A 45 -13.26 1.32 -6.04
C GLN A 45 -12.96 1.20 -4.55
N LEU A 46 -12.04 0.32 -4.16
CA LEU A 46 -11.65 0.16 -2.76
C LEU A 46 -10.90 1.40 -2.25
N CYS A 47 -9.97 1.94 -3.05
CA CYS A 47 -9.27 3.19 -2.74
C CYS A 47 -10.23 4.37 -2.52
N GLN A 48 -11.24 4.52 -3.38
CA GLN A 48 -12.25 5.56 -3.26
C GLN A 48 -13.08 5.41 -1.98
N LYS A 49 -13.58 4.20 -1.71
CA LYS A 49 -14.39 3.93 -0.51
C LYS A 49 -13.61 4.09 0.79
N MET A 50 -12.29 3.85 0.75
CA MET A 50 -11.41 3.95 1.92
C MET A 50 -10.55 5.21 1.91
N SER A 51 -10.92 6.21 1.08
CA SER A 51 -10.20 7.48 0.97
C SER A 51 -10.02 8.12 2.35
N GLY A 52 -8.80 8.59 2.62
CA GLY A 52 -8.43 9.20 3.92
C GLY A 52 -8.16 8.20 5.05
N LYS A 53 -8.41 6.90 4.87
CA LYS A 53 -8.14 5.87 5.89
C LYS A 53 -6.89 5.03 5.63
N LEU A 54 -6.43 4.97 4.38
CA LEU A 54 -5.33 4.09 3.95
C LEU A 54 -3.95 4.73 4.16
N ILE A 55 -3.08 4.05 4.90
CA ILE A 55 -1.66 4.40 5.08
C ILE A 55 -0.81 3.26 4.53
N ASN A 56 0.02 3.54 3.52
CA ASN A 56 0.95 2.57 2.97
C ASN A 56 2.36 2.75 3.55
N ILE A 57 3.05 1.65 3.85
CA ILE A 57 4.44 1.67 4.35
C ILE A 57 5.33 0.85 3.41
N HIS A 58 6.34 1.50 2.81
CA HIS A 58 7.37 0.82 2.03
C HIS A 58 8.76 1.04 2.62
N HIS A 59 9.56 -0.03 2.69
CA HIS A 59 10.92 -0.03 3.25
C HIS A 59 12.01 0.39 2.24
N SER A 60 11.66 1.20 1.25
CA SER A 60 12.58 1.71 0.23
C SER A 60 12.48 3.22 0.17
N PHE A 61 13.59 3.93 0.03
CA PHE A 61 13.54 5.36 -0.30
C PHE A 61 13.03 5.52 -1.73
N LEU A 62 11.78 5.95 -1.90
CA LEU A 62 11.34 6.56 -3.14
C LEU A 62 11.90 8.00 -3.16
N PRO A 63 12.56 8.45 -4.25
CA PRO A 63 12.45 7.95 -5.63
C PRO A 63 13.58 7.01 -6.11
N TYR A 64 14.54 6.62 -5.28
CA TYR A 64 15.83 6.12 -5.77
C TYR A 64 15.83 4.69 -6.35
N PHE A 65 14.86 3.84 -5.98
CA PHE A 65 14.79 2.44 -6.45
C PHE A 65 13.38 2.05 -6.89
N LYS A 66 13.08 2.28 -8.16
CA LYS A 66 11.84 1.81 -8.82
C LYS A 66 12.11 0.46 -9.53
N GLY A 67 11.13 -0.44 -9.54
CA GLY A 67 11.20 -1.71 -10.30
C GLY A 67 11.71 -2.93 -9.51
N ALA A 68 12.05 -4.00 -10.24
CA ALA A 68 12.44 -5.29 -9.65
C ALA A 68 13.83 -5.24 -8.97
N ASN A 69 13.95 -5.96 -7.85
CA ASN A 69 15.18 -6.14 -7.07
C ASN A 69 15.81 -4.86 -6.48
N PRO A 70 15.06 -4.07 -5.68
CA PRO A 70 15.54 -2.81 -5.11
C PRO A 70 16.74 -2.99 -4.15
N TYR A 71 16.85 -4.15 -3.48
CA TYR A 71 17.98 -4.44 -2.58
C TYR A 71 19.30 -4.62 -3.33
N LYS A 72 19.28 -5.30 -4.48
CA LYS A 72 20.47 -5.43 -5.33
C LYS A 72 20.92 -4.06 -5.86
N GLN A 73 19.98 -3.22 -6.29
CA GLN A 73 20.28 -1.86 -6.75
C GLN A 73 20.88 -0.99 -5.62
N ALA A 74 20.39 -1.14 -4.38
CA ALA A 74 20.93 -0.45 -3.21
C ALA A 74 22.33 -0.98 -2.83
N TYR A 75 22.56 -2.28 -2.93
CA TYR A 75 23.87 -2.90 -2.69
C TYR A 75 24.91 -2.48 -3.74
N GLU A 76 24.56 -2.52 -5.04
CA GLU A 76 25.44 -2.10 -6.14
C GLU A 76 25.79 -0.61 -6.09
N ARG A 77 24.93 0.24 -5.51
CA ARG A 77 25.18 1.66 -5.32
C ARG A 77 25.85 2.02 -3.99
N GLY A 78 26.23 1.04 -3.18
CA GLY A 78 26.97 1.25 -1.93
C GLY A 78 26.20 2.07 -0.89
N VAL A 79 24.86 2.02 -0.91
CA VAL A 79 24.04 2.85 -0.02
C VAL A 79 24.08 2.30 1.41
N THR A 80 24.46 3.13 2.37
CA THR A 80 24.61 2.78 3.79
C THR A 80 23.37 3.06 4.64
N LEU A 81 22.30 3.63 4.05
CA LEU A 81 21.05 3.97 4.72
C LEU A 81 19.86 3.19 4.14
N SER A 82 19.16 2.46 5.02
CA SER A 82 17.82 1.92 4.78
C SER A 82 16.79 2.76 5.52
N GLY A 83 15.67 3.11 4.87
CA GLY A 83 14.60 3.90 5.47
C GLY A 83 13.22 3.39 5.05
N ALA A 84 12.20 3.76 5.82
CA ALA A 84 10.81 3.48 5.49
C ALA A 84 10.08 4.80 5.25
N THR A 85 9.18 4.80 4.28
CA THR A 85 8.29 5.94 4.02
C THR A 85 6.85 5.48 4.23
N ALA A 86 6.10 6.25 5.00
CA ALA A 86 4.66 6.11 5.16
C ALA A 86 3.96 7.23 4.40
N HIS A 87 2.93 6.90 3.63
CA HIS A 87 2.13 7.89 2.90
C HIS A 87 0.65 7.49 2.91
N TYR A 88 -0.23 8.49 2.94
CA TYR A 88 -1.64 8.27 2.66
C TYR A 88 -1.80 7.87 1.20
N VAL A 89 -2.69 6.91 0.95
CA VAL A 89 -3.05 6.55 -0.43
C VAL A 89 -4.05 7.60 -0.94
N PRO A 90 -3.71 8.39 -1.97
CA PRO A 90 -4.63 9.39 -2.52
C PRO A 90 -5.81 8.72 -3.22
N ALA A 91 -6.97 9.39 -3.22
CA ALA A 91 -8.19 8.90 -3.84
C ALA A 91 -8.12 8.82 -5.38
N GLU A 92 -7.30 9.67 -6.01
CA GLU A 92 -7.09 9.71 -7.45
C GLU A 92 -5.89 8.81 -7.81
N LEU A 93 -6.17 7.55 -8.13
CA LEU A 93 -5.27 6.70 -8.91
C LEU A 93 -5.59 6.86 -10.41
N ALA A 94 -5.59 8.09 -10.92
CA ALA A 94 -5.85 8.34 -12.34
C ALA A 94 -4.57 8.06 -13.15
N GLU A 95 -4.57 6.94 -13.88
CA GLU A 95 -3.70 6.62 -15.00
C GLU A 95 -2.20 6.94 -14.84
N GLY A 96 -1.47 6.12 -14.09
CA GLY A 96 -0.02 6.18 -14.10
C GLY A 96 0.64 5.12 -13.22
N PRO A 97 1.88 4.69 -13.52
CA PRO A 97 2.61 3.79 -12.63
C PRO A 97 2.82 4.50 -11.29
N ILE A 98 2.40 3.85 -10.19
CA ILE A 98 2.58 4.19 -8.77
C ILE A 98 2.97 5.66 -8.54
N SER A 99 1.97 6.47 -8.21
CA SER A 99 2.08 7.85 -7.75
C SER A 99 3.33 8.01 -6.87
N ALA A 100 4.29 8.82 -7.34
CA ALA A 100 5.50 9.09 -6.58
C ALA A 100 5.13 9.69 -5.23
N PRO A 101 5.65 9.18 -4.10
CA PRO A 101 5.31 9.72 -2.80
C PRO A 101 5.81 11.16 -2.67
N ASP A 102 4.97 11.97 -2.04
CA ASP A 102 5.32 13.30 -1.60
C ASP A 102 6.31 13.18 -0.44
N VAL A 103 7.52 13.71 -0.64
CA VAL A 103 8.57 13.69 0.38
C VAL A 103 8.37 14.92 1.24
N ALA A 104 7.73 14.75 2.40
CA ALA A 104 7.76 15.75 3.45
C ALA A 104 9.22 15.96 3.88
N ARG A 105 9.86 17.00 3.36
CA ARG A 105 11.15 17.48 3.87
C ARG A 105 10.89 18.18 5.20
N ARG A 106 11.53 17.71 6.27
CA ARG A 106 11.91 18.58 7.38
C ARG A 106 13.27 19.18 7.07
#